data_AF-A0A6F8Y0V3-F1
#
_entry.id   AF-A0A6F8Y0V3-F1
#
_cell.length_a   1.000
_cell.length_b   1.000
_cell.length_c   1.000
_cell.angle_alpha   90.00
_cell.angle_beta   90.00
_cell.angle_gamma   90.00
#
_symmetry.space_group_name_H-M   'P 1'
#
loop_
_entity.id
_entity.type
_entity.pdbx_description
1 polymer ?
#
loop_
_entity_poly.entity_id
_entity_poly.type
_entity_poly.pdbx_seq_one_letter_code
_entity_poly.pdbx_strand_id
1 'polypeptide(L)'
;MPMTPALFDELRRGDEVDPQFTPARLFPPRFEVMLAAWSVVDPVAYVEAEYFGVIGSQFAAVWQGGTLVLGPLVLTEDEPWPAPGWSPISQSLRHLGVSADGHYDEFDAIGLGRHRHVEDWLPTRPQP
;
A
#
# COMPACT_ATOMS: atom_id res chain seq x y z
N MET A 1 6.73 0.15 5.58
CA MET A 1 6.60 -0.77 6.74
C MET A 1 5.56 -1.82 6.37
N PRO A 2 5.84 -3.12 6.52
CA PRO A 2 4.87 -4.18 6.22
C PRO A 2 3.72 -4.21 7.24
N MET A 3 2.48 -4.36 6.76
CA MET A 3 1.29 -4.55 7.61
C MET A 3 1.17 -6.01 8.03
N THR A 4 1.74 -6.37 9.18
CA THR A 4 1.65 -7.72 9.75
C THR A 4 0.37 -7.90 10.58
N PRO A 5 -0.09 -9.14 10.84
CA PRO A 5 -1.23 -9.37 11.72
C PRO A 5 -1.08 -8.72 13.12
N ALA A 6 0.12 -8.81 13.70
CA ALA A 6 0.40 -8.20 15.00
C ALA A 6 0.30 -6.67 14.96
N LEU A 7 0.81 -6.05 13.89
CA LEU A 7 0.71 -4.60 13.70
C LEU A 7 -0.74 -4.17 13.44
N PHE A 8 -1.49 -4.95 12.67
CA PHE A 8 -2.92 -4.71 12.44
C PHE A 8 -3.69 -4.66 13.76
N ASP A 9 -3.48 -5.66 14.62
CA ASP A 9 -4.14 -5.73 15.93
C ASP A 9 -3.74 -4.57 16.85
N GLU A 10 -2.48 -4.13 16.81
CA GLU A 10 -1.98 -2.99 17.57
C GLU A 10 -2.61 -1.67 17.11
N LEU A 11 -2.75 -1.48 15.80
CA LEU A 11 -3.25 -0.26 15.17
C LEU A 11 -4.77 -0.15 15.19
N ARG A 12 -5.50 -1.27 15.35
CA ARG A 12 -6.95 -1.29 15.39
C ARG A 12 -7.50 -0.38 16.49
N ARG A 13 -8.28 0.64 16.11
CA ARG A 13 -9.00 1.52 17.03
C ARG A 13 -10.50 1.49 16.73
N GLY A 14 -11.25 0.79 17.57
CA GLY A 14 -12.68 0.58 17.36
C GLY A 14 -12.97 -0.57 16.39
N ASP A 15 -14.21 -0.66 15.94
CA ASP A 15 -14.73 -1.84 15.22
C ASP A 15 -15.18 -1.52 13.78
N GLU A 16 -15.27 -0.24 13.41
CA GLU A 16 -15.76 0.18 12.09
C GLU A 16 -14.64 0.74 11.22
N VAL A 17 -14.57 0.23 9.99
CA VAL A 17 -13.75 0.77 8.90
C VAL A 17 -14.62 1.74 8.10
N ASP A 18 -14.07 2.91 7.76
CA ASP A 18 -14.77 3.84 6.87
C ASP A 18 -15.06 3.14 5.53
N PRO A 19 -16.33 3.18 5.03
CA PRO A 19 -16.75 2.48 3.83
C PRO A 19 -15.82 2.63 2.62
N GLN A 20 -15.16 3.78 2.45
CA GLN A 20 -14.26 4.00 1.31
C GLN A 20 -13.02 3.09 1.34
N PHE A 21 -12.58 2.64 2.52
CA PHE A 21 -11.42 1.75 2.70
C PHE A 21 -11.79 0.27 2.80
N THR A 22 -13.09 -0.08 2.72
CA THR A 22 -13.52 -1.49 2.73
C THR A 22 -12.99 -2.37 1.60
N PRO A 23 -12.57 -1.86 0.42
CA PRO A 23 -11.89 -2.68 -0.58
C PRO A 23 -10.50 -3.16 -0.15
N ALA A 24 -9.86 -2.48 0.81
CA ALA A 24 -8.60 -2.92 1.39
C ALA A 24 -8.85 -4.08 2.36
N ARG A 25 -8.03 -5.12 2.26
CA ARG A 25 -8.20 -6.36 3.04
C ARG A 25 -7.57 -6.27 4.42
N LEU A 26 -6.52 -5.47 4.58
CA LEU A 26 -5.73 -5.34 5.81
C LEU A 26 -5.73 -3.90 6.34
N PHE A 27 -6.83 -3.16 6.15
CA PHE A 27 -6.97 -1.79 6.66
C PHE A 27 -7.62 -1.77 8.05
N PRO A 28 -6.89 -1.43 9.13
CA PRO A 28 -7.47 -1.40 10.46
C PRO A 28 -8.54 -0.30 10.59
N PRO A 29 -9.59 -0.53 11.40
CA PRO A 29 -10.52 0.50 11.84
C PRO A 29 -9.80 1.78 12.29
N ARG A 30 -10.24 2.92 11.74
CA ARG A 30 -9.75 4.28 12.03
C ARG A 30 -8.30 4.57 11.61
N PHE A 31 -7.67 3.68 10.86
CA PHE A 31 -6.28 3.83 10.46
C PHE A 31 -6.05 5.06 9.56
N GLU A 32 -7.06 5.47 8.79
CA GLU A 32 -7.03 6.67 7.94
C GLU A 32 -6.72 7.96 8.72
N VAL A 33 -7.12 8.03 10.00
CA VAL A 33 -6.80 9.18 10.86
C VAL A 33 -5.35 9.18 11.30
N MET A 34 -4.79 8.00 11.57
CA MET A 34 -3.37 7.87 11.90
C MET A 34 -2.51 8.20 10.69
N LEU A 35 -2.86 7.68 9.50
CA LEU A 35 -2.19 7.98 8.24
C LEU A 35 -2.25 9.48 7.92
N ALA A 36 -3.42 10.11 8.09
CA ALA A 36 -3.55 11.56 7.97
C ALA A 36 -2.61 12.28 8.95
N ALA A 37 -2.61 11.94 10.23
CA ALA A 37 -1.76 12.58 11.23
C ALA A 37 -0.25 12.43 10.91
N TRP A 38 0.18 11.24 10.49
CA TRP A 38 1.56 11.00 10.07
C TRP A 38 1.93 11.78 8.81
N SER A 39 0.97 11.93 7.89
CA SER A 39 1.17 12.64 6.62
C SER A 39 1.42 14.15 6.74
N VAL A 40 1.28 14.71 7.94
CA VAL A 40 1.61 16.13 8.23
C VAL A 40 3.12 16.36 8.12
N VAL A 41 3.94 15.35 8.45
CA VAL A 41 5.40 15.45 8.40
C VAL A 41 5.91 15.19 6.98
N ASP A 42 5.53 14.05 6.40
CA ASP A 42 5.92 13.63 5.05
C ASP A 42 4.78 12.81 4.42
N PRO A 43 4.66 12.75 3.07
CA PRO A 43 3.63 11.94 2.42
C PRO A 43 3.67 10.46 2.84
N VAL A 44 2.49 9.88 3.05
CA VAL A 44 2.33 8.47 3.45
C VAL A 44 1.43 7.76 2.45
N ALA A 45 1.91 6.67 1.86
CA ALA A 45 1.07 5.77 1.07
C ALA A 45 0.77 4.49 1.85
N TYR A 46 -0.50 4.07 1.79
CA TYR A 46 -0.91 2.72 2.14
C TYR A 46 -1.16 1.93 0.87
N VAL A 47 -0.57 0.74 0.77
CA VAL A 47 -0.67 -0.11 -0.41
C VAL A 47 -0.89 -1.56 -0.01
N GLU A 48 -1.73 -2.26 -0.77
CA GLU A 48 -1.87 -3.71 -0.70
C GLU A 48 -1.72 -4.29 -2.10
N ALA A 49 -1.07 -5.44 -2.18
CA ALA A 49 -0.98 -6.21 -3.40
C ALA A 49 -1.21 -7.68 -3.09
N GLU A 50 -2.02 -8.34 -3.89
CA GLU A 50 -2.14 -9.79 -3.88
C GLU A 50 -2.00 -10.29 -5.32
N TYR A 51 -1.10 -11.25 -5.53
CA TYR A 51 -0.78 -11.78 -6.84
C TYR A 51 -0.91 -13.31 -6.89
N PHE A 52 -1.75 -13.80 -7.79
CA PHE A 52 -1.88 -15.22 -8.15
C PHE A 52 -1.42 -15.42 -9.59
N GLY A 53 -0.14 -15.76 -9.77
CA GLY A 53 0.46 -15.91 -11.10
C GLY A 53 0.60 -14.57 -11.80
N VAL A 54 -0.14 -14.37 -12.90
CA VAL A 54 -0.19 -13.12 -13.68
C VAL A 54 -1.40 -12.22 -13.34
N ILE A 55 -2.31 -12.72 -12.50
CA ILE A 55 -3.49 -12.00 -12.04
C ILE A 55 -3.18 -11.43 -10.66
N GLY A 56 -3.69 -10.24 -10.35
CA GLY A 56 -3.56 -9.69 -9.02
C GLY A 56 -4.53 -8.57 -8.74
N SER A 57 -4.74 -8.31 -7.46
CA SER A 57 -5.46 -7.13 -6.99
C SER A 57 -4.47 -6.15 -6.36
N GLN A 58 -4.79 -4.87 -6.47
CA GLN A 58 -4.06 -3.82 -5.79
C GLN A 58 -5.01 -2.84 -5.13
N PHE A 59 -4.59 -2.33 -3.99
CA PHE A 59 -5.19 -1.19 -3.32
C PHE A 59 -4.11 -0.14 -3.09
N ALA A 60 -4.43 1.13 -3.29
CA ALA A 60 -3.54 2.21 -2.90
C ALA A 60 -4.27 3.47 -2.48
N ALA A 61 -3.77 4.14 -1.45
CA ALA A 61 -4.22 5.46 -1.02
C ALA A 61 -3.02 6.27 -0.52
N VAL A 62 -3.01 7.58 -0.77
CA VAL A 62 -1.91 8.48 -0.36
C VAL A 62 -2.46 9.65 0.43
N TRP A 63 -1.83 9.92 1.56
CA TRP A 63 -2.06 11.07 2.39
C TRP A 63 -0.87 12.03 2.33
N GLN A 64 -1.16 13.33 2.29
CA GLN A 64 -0.18 14.39 2.35
C GLN A 64 -0.79 15.61 3.06
N GLY A 65 -0.01 16.20 3.97
CA GLY A 65 -0.43 17.40 4.70
C GLY A 65 -1.67 17.20 5.58
N GLY A 66 -1.92 15.99 6.08
CA GLY A 66 -3.11 15.69 6.88
C GLY A 66 -4.35 15.28 6.09
N THR A 67 -4.24 15.13 4.76
CA THR A 67 -5.40 14.89 3.89
C THR A 67 -5.14 13.75 2.92
N LEU A 68 -6.20 13.03 2.54
CA LEU A 68 -6.15 12.05 1.47
C LEU A 68 -6.05 12.77 0.12
N VAL A 69 -4.92 12.59 -0.59
CA VAL A 69 -4.61 13.28 -1.86
C VAL A 69 -4.68 12.37 -3.09
N LEU A 70 -4.67 11.05 -2.89
CA LEU A 70 -4.89 10.06 -3.95
C LEU A 70 -5.66 8.85 -3.41
N GLY A 71 -6.63 8.37 -4.18
CA GLY A 71 -7.37 7.14 -3.91
C GLY A 71 -8.56 7.31 -2.95
N PRO A 72 -9.12 6.20 -2.45
CA PRO A 72 -8.67 4.82 -2.67
C PRO A 72 -8.71 4.39 -4.14
N LEU A 73 -7.59 3.92 -4.66
CA LEU A 73 -7.48 3.28 -5.97
C LEU A 73 -7.54 1.78 -5.78
N VAL A 74 -8.37 1.11 -6.58
CA VAL A 74 -8.59 -0.33 -6.51
C VAL A 74 -8.43 -0.91 -7.91
N LEU A 75 -7.66 -1.99 -8.00
CA LEU A 75 -7.58 -2.86 -9.17
C LEU A 75 -8.01 -4.24 -8.71
N THR A 76 -9.05 -4.79 -9.32
CA THR A 76 -9.56 -6.14 -9.01
C THR A 76 -9.02 -7.17 -10.00
N GLU A 77 -9.12 -8.46 -9.64
CA GLU A 77 -8.63 -9.57 -10.48
C GLU A 77 -9.38 -9.72 -11.82
N ASP A 78 -10.61 -9.18 -11.89
CA ASP A 78 -11.45 -9.21 -13.09
C ASP A 78 -11.14 -8.08 -14.08
N GLU A 79 -10.31 -7.12 -13.68
CA GLU A 79 -9.93 -5.97 -14.50
C GLU A 79 -8.66 -6.24 -15.32
N PRO A 80 -8.55 -5.69 -16.54
CA PRO A 80 -7.32 -5.79 -17.31
C PRO A 80 -6.20 -5.03 -16.60
N TRP A 81 -5.00 -5.63 -16.59
CA TRP A 81 -3.84 -4.97 -16.00
C TRP A 81 -3.56 -3.64 -16.72
N PRO A 82 -3.40 -2.53 -15.98
CA PRO A 82 -3.21 -1.22 -16.59
C PRO A 82 -1.84 -1.09 -17.25
N ALA A 83 -1.69 -0.07 -18.09
CA ALA A 83 -0.40 0.29 -18.68
C ALA A 83 0.66 0.57 -17.58
N PRO A 84 1.97 0.41 -17.88
CA PRO A 84 3.02 0.66 -16.90
C PRO A 84 2.89 2.04 -16.24
N GLY A 85 3.05 2.09 -14.92
CA GLY A 85 2.84 3.30 -14.12
C GLY A 85 1.38 3.64 -13.77
N TRP A 86 0.40 2.96 -14.37
CA TRP A 86 -1.02 3.23 -14.10
C TRP A 86 -1.66 2.27 -13.09
N SER A 87 -0.90 1.31 -12.54
CA SER A 87 -1.38 0.49 -11.42
C SER A 87 -1.60 1.37 -10.17
N PRO A 88 -2.53 1.01 -9.26
CA PRO A 88 -2.74 1.73 -8.01
C PRO A 88 -1.44 2.00 -7.24
N ILE A 89 -0.56 1.00 -7.12
CA ILE A 89 0.71 1.14 -6.39
C ILE A 89 1.69 2.01 -7.16
N SER A 90 1.85 1.83 -8.47
CA SER A 90 2.80 2.64 -9.24
C SER A 90 2.40 4.12 -9.25
N GLN A 91 1.10 4.41 -9.28
CA GLN A 91 0.58 5.77 -9.09
C GLN A 91 0.90 6.34 -7.70
N SER A 92 0.69 5.57 -6.62
CA SER A 92 0.97 6.05 -5.26
C SER A 92 2.46 6.29 -5.03
N LEU A 93 3.33 5.43 -5.55
CA LEU A 93 4.79 5.60 -5.47
C LEU A 93 5.26 6.86 -6.19
N ARG A 94 4.68 7.19 -7.34
CA ARG A 94 4.97 8.45 -8.05
C ARG A 94 4.60 9.67 -7.21
N HIS A 95 3.48 9.61 -6.49
CA HIS A 95 3.11 10.67 -5.54
C HIS A 95 4.11 10.81 -4.38
N LEU A 96 4.78 9.72 -3.98
CA LEU A 96 5.89 9.76 -3.02
C LEU A 96 7.23 10.21 -3.63
N GLY A 97 7.27 10.53 -4.93
CA GLY A 97 8.47 10.98 -5.63
C GLY A 97 9.32 9.86 -6.24
N VAL A 98 8.80 8.64 -6.34
CA VAL A 98 9.49 7.54 -7.04
C VAL A 98 9.36 7.71 -8.54
N SER A 99 10.48 7.54 -9.25
CA SER A 99 10.56 7.44 -10.71
C SER A 99 10.86 6.01 -11.15
N ALA A 100 10.36 5.61 -12.32
CA ALA A 100 10.66 4.29 -12.87
C ALA A 100 12.11 4.15 -13.36
N ASP A 101 12.77 5.23 -13.79
CA ASP A 101 14.21 5.28 -14.12
C ASP A 101 14.78 4.10 -14.94
N GLY A 102 14.06 3.69 -15.99
CA GLY A 102 14.46 2.60 -16.88
C GLY A 102 13.95 1.20 -16.47
N HIS A 103 13.26 1.11 -15.34
CA HIS A 103 12.46 -0.06 -14.95
C HIS A 103 11.10 -0.07 -15.65
N TYR A 104 10.38 -1.19 -15.54
CA TYR A 104 9.05 -1.31 -16.14
C TYR A 104 8.08 -0.26 -15.59
N ASP A 105 8.07 -0.07 -14.28
CA ASP A 105 7.31 0.96 -13.57
C ASP A 105 7.91 1.28 -12.19
N GLU A 106 7.25 2.16 -11.42
CA GLU A 106 7.71 2.54 -10.08
C GLU A 106 7.74 1.36 -9.09
N PHE A 107 6.84 0.37 -9.24
CA PHE A 107 6.81 -0.84 -8.40
C PHE A 107 8.07 -1.69 -8.61
N ASP A 108 8.44 -1.90 -9.87
CA ASP A 108 9.67 -2.60 -10.26
C ASP A 108 10.92 -1.83 -9.81
N ALA A 109 10.92 -0.49 -9.97
CA ALA A 109 12.06 0.37 -9.64
C ALA A 109 12.50 0.28 -8.16
N ILE A 110 11.56 0.17 -7.23
CA ILE A 110 11.86 0.02 -5.80
C ILE A 110 11.90 -1.44 -5.32
N GLY A 111 11.74 -2.39 -6.25
CA GLY A 111 11.86 -3.83 -5.99
C GLY A 111 10.77 -4.37 -5.06
N LEU A 112 9.55 -3.82 -5.07
CA LEU A 112 8.44 -4.34 -4.25
C LEU A 112 8.03 -5.77 -4.65
N GLY A 113 8.43 -6.24 -5.84
CA GLY A 113 8.24 -7.64 -6.25
C GLY A 113 9.22 -8.63 -5.63
N ARG A 114 10.22 -8.19 -4.85
CA ARG A 114 11.32 -9.06 -4.39
C ARG A 114 10.90 -10.14 -3.38
N HIS A 115 9.85 -9.90 -2.59
CA HIS A 115 9.30 -10.91 -1.68
C HIS A 115 7.79 -11.03 -1.84
N ARG A 116 7.30 -12.28 -1.84
CA ARG A 116 5.88 -12.61 -2.00
C ARG A 116 5.12 -12.61 -0.67
N HIS A 117 5.81 -12.84 0.44
CA HIS A 117 5.21 -12.87 1.77
C HIS A 117 5.59 -11.60 2.55
N VAL A 118 4.64 -11.06 3.30
CA VAL A 118 4.81 -9.83 4.09
C VAL A 118 5.88 -10.02 5.17
N GLU A 119 6.01 -11.23 5.70
CA GLU A 119 6.98 -11.61 6.72
C GLU A 119 8.43 -11.51 6.22
N ASP A 120 8.65 -11.78 4.92
CA ASP A 120 9.98 -11.72 4.30
C ASP A 120 10.50 -10.28 4.19
N TRP A 121 9.64 -9.27 4.36
CA TRP A 121 10.02 -7.86 4.41
C TRP A 121 10.48 -7.39 5.79
N LEU A 122 10.28 -8.19 6.84
CA LEU A 122 10.78 -7.88 8.17
C LEU A 122 12.29 -8.11 8.22
N PRO A 123 13.08 -7.27 8.92
CA PRO A 123 14.48 -7.55 9.13
C PRO A 123 14.60 -8.90 9.85
N THR A 124 15.42 -9.81 9.31
CA THR A 124 15.80 -11.02 10.02
C THR A 124 16.45 -10.60 11.33
N ARG A 125 15.76 -10.85 12.45
CA ARG A 125 16.32 -10.61 13.78
C ARG A 125 17.61 -11.45 13.87
N PRO A 126 18.77 -10.87 14.19
CA PRO A 126 19.97 -11.69 14.42
C PRO A 126 19.65 -12.68 15.54
N GLN A 127 19.89 -13.97 15.30
CA GLN A 127 19.84 -14.96 16.37
C GLN A 127 20.97 -14.67 17.37
N PRO A 128 20.72 -14.84 18.68
CA PRO A 128 21.71 -14.59 19.72
C PRO A 128 22.96 -15.47 19.57
#